data_AF-Q4RN77-F1
#
_entry.id   AF-Q4RN77-F1
#
_cell.length_a   1.000
_cell.length_b   1.000
_cell.length_c   1.000
_cell.angle_alpha   90.00
_cell.angle_beta   90.00
_cell.angle_gamma   90.00
#
_symmetry.space_group_name_H-M   'P 1'
#
loop_
_entity.id
_entity.type
_entity.pdbx_description
1 polymer ?
#
loop_
_entity_poly.entity_id
_entity_poly.type
_entity_poly.pdbx_seq_one_letter_code
_entity_poly.pdbx_strand_id
1 'polypeptide(L)'
;MQVLCGLENAIVRQLPAWKHLSSKVCEILEELRAVQVFLKSDDLCLTREENTGKKRPALPSVHILAMHVQQLEIGAFTLTTGAYKWNKLRNIAKVVSQVHAFQEAAFPYSHDRPLQAYLRWRISQLAASDVHLLAPDGDSHLQPSSESQTRKIQEKLRRMKASF
;
A
#
# COMPACT_ATOMS: atom_id res chain seq x y z
N MET A 1 -4.68 -6.63 -0.59
CA MET A 1 -4.11 -5.32 -0.18
C MET A 1 -5.14 -4.36 0.38
N GLN A 2 -6.18 -3.96 -0.36
CA GLN A 2 -7.18 -2.97 0.11
C GLN A 2 -7.83 -3.34 1.45
N VAL A 3 -8.30 -4.59 1.61
CA VAL A 3 -8.91 -5.07 2.86
C VAL A 3 -7.94 -5.00 4.03
N LEU A 4 -6.70 -5.49 3.83
CA LEU A 4 -5.66 -5.43 4.87
C LEU A 4 -5.39 -3.97 5.31
N CYS A 5 -5.23 -3.04 4.36
CA CYS A 5 -5.04 -1.63 4.69
C CYS A 5 -6.23 -1.05 5.48
N GLY A 6 -7.47 -1.44 5.15
CA GLY A 6 -8.67 -1.04 5.90
C GLY A 6 -8.67 -1.59 7.33
N LEU A 7 -8.26 -2.84 7.52
CA LEU A 7 -8.12 -3.47 8.84
C LEU A 7 -6.95 -2.89 9.66
N GLU A 8 -5.97 -2.28 9.02
CA GLU A 8 -4.86 -1.57 9.65
C GLU A 8 -5.15 -0.10 9.93
N ASN A 9 -6.32 0.41 9.54
CA ASN A 9 -6.75 1.75 9.91
C ASN A 9 -6.70 1.91 11.44
N ALA A 10 -6.12 3.02 11.91
CA ALA A 10 -5.90 3.27 13.33
C ALA A 10 -7.19 3.20 14.16
N ILE A 11 -8.30 3.71 13.62
CA ILE A 11 -9.61 3.68 14.28
C ILE A 11 -10.11 2.23 14.38
N VAL A 12 -10.03 1.49 13.27
CA VAL A 12 -10.43 0.08 13.24
C VAL A 12 -9.61 -0.73 14.24
N ARG A 13 -8.29 -0.50 14.33
CA ARG A 13 -7.39 -1.20 15.27
C ARG A 13 -7.66 -0.93 16.74
N GLN A 14 -8.31 0.19 17.07
CA GLN A 14 -8.68 0.51 18.45
C GLN A 14 -9.98 -0.17 18.91
N LEU A 15 -10.73 -0.79 17.98
CA LEU A 15 -12.00 -1.44 18.32
C LEU A 15 -11.79 -2.64 19.27
N PRO A 16 -12.67 -2.83 20.29
CA PRO A 16 -12.53 -3.94 21.22
C PRO A 16 -12.74 -5.32 20.58
N ALA A 17 -13.34 -5.37 19.38
CA ALA A 17 -13.61 -6.59 18.62
C ALA A 17 -12.34 -7.43 18.36
N TRP A 18 -11.17 -6.79 18.23
CA TRP A 18 -9.89 -7.48 18.02
C TRP A 18 -9.54 -8.46 19.16
N LYS A 19 -10.03 -8.23 20.38
CA LYS A 19 -9.79 -9.11 21.54
C LYS A 19 -10.46 -10.48 21.41
N HIS A 20 -11.48 -10.60 20.57
CA HIS A 20 -12.24 -11.84 20.38
C HIS A 20 -11.72 -12.68 19.20
N LEU A 21 -10.69 -12.21 18.49
CA LEU A 21 -10.10 -12.98 17.40
C LEU A 21 -9.25 -14.13 17.95
N SER A 22 -9.30 -15.26 17.26
CA SER A 22 -8.44 -16.40 17.59
C SER A 22 -6.98 -16.10 17.28
N SER A 23 -6.06 -16.76 17.98
CA SER A 23 -4.61 -16.66 17.71
C SER A 23 -4.29 -16.94 16.25
N LYS A 24 -4.97 -17.93 15.64
CA LYS A 24 -4.75 -18.29 14.24
C LYS A 24 -5.07 -17.15 13.26
N VAL A 25 -6.13 -16.39 13.52
CA VAL A 25 -6.49 -15.24 12.68
C VAL A 25 -5.45 -14.13 12.83
N CYS A 26 -4.95 -13.90 14.05
CA CYS A 26 -3.87 -12.94 14.30
C CYS A 26 -2.57 -13.32 13.57
N GLU A 27 -2.17 -14.59 13.59
CA GLU A 27 -1.01 -15.11 12.84
C GLU A 27 -1.14 -14.84 11.33
N ILE A 28 -2.30 -15.18 10.74
CA ILE A 28 -2.56 -14.96 9.31
C ILE A 28 -2.46 -13.47 8.96
N LEU A 29 -2.94 -12.58 9.82
CA LEU A 29 -2.83 -11.14 9.60
C LEU A 29 -1.38 -10.64 9.63
N GLU A 30 -0.55 -11.18 10.52
CA GLU A 30 0.88 -10.87 10.56
C GLU A 30 1.62 -11.40 9.33
N GLU A 31 1.29 -12.61 8.86
CA GLU A 31 1.81 -13.16 7.60
C GLU A 31 1.43 -12.26 6.41
N LEU A 32 0.17 -11.83 6.32
CA LEU A 32 -0.29 -10.92 5.28
C LEU A 32 0.42 -9.57 5.32
N ARG A 33 0.76 -9.07 6.52
CA ARG A 33 1.57 -7.87 6.69
C ARG A 33 3.01 -8.09 6.22
N ALA A 34 3.62 -9.22 6.55
CA ALA A 34 4.95 -9.56 6.07
C ALA A 34 4.99 -9.61 4.53
N VAL A 35 3.97 -10.22 3.90
CA VAL A 35 3.81 -10.21 2.44
C VAL A 35 3.68 -8.78 1.91
N GLN A 36 2.92 -7.90 2.57
CA GLN A 36 2.84 -6.49 2.15
C GLN A 36 4.21 -5.80 2.15
N VAL A 37 5.00 -5.99 3.20
CA VAL A 37 6.35 -5.40 3.32
C VAL A 37 7.25 -5.95 2.21
N PHE A 38 7.19 -7.26 1.97
CA PHE A 38 7.94 -7.91 0.90
C PHE A 38 7.59 -7.33 -0.48
N LEU A 39 6.30 -7.22 -0.81
CA LEU A 39 5.83 -6.66 -2.09
C LEU A 39 6.25 -5.19 -2.29
N LYS A 40 6.39 -4.42 -1.20
CA LYS A 40 6.89 -3.03 -1.25
C LYS A 40 8.42 -2.94 -1.39
N SER A 41 9.14 -4.02 -1.12
CA SER A 41 10.61 -4.04 -1.11
C SER A 41 11.21 -4.59 -2.40
N ASP A 42 10.52 -5.51 -3.07
CA ASP A 42 10.96 -6.14 -4.32
C ASP A 42 10.02 -5.72 -5.46
N ASP A 43 10.57 -5.00 -6.45
CA ASP A 43 9.84 -4.44 -7.59
C ASP A 43 9.53 -5.48 -8.68
N LEU A 44 10.07 -6.69 -8.61
CA LEU A 44 9.89 -7.78 -9.59
C LEU A 44 9.29 -9.06 -8.98
N CYS A 45 8.95 -9.06 -7.69
CA CYS A 45 8.53 -10.24 -6.95
C CYS A 45 7.36 -11.04 -7.57
N LEU A 46 6.44 -10.37 -8.27
CA LEU A 46 5.26 -11.00 -8.86
C LEU A 46 5.51 -11.67 -10.22
N THR A 47 6.62 -11.33 -10.89
CA THR A 47 7.01 -11.94 -12.18
C THR A 47 8.20 -12.90 -12.08
N ARG A 48 8.82 -13.00 -10.90
CA ARG A 48 10.01 -13.85 -10.67
C ARG A 48 9.71 -15.35 -10.78
N GLU A 49 8.46 -15.77 -10.57
CA GLU A 49 8.05 -17.18 -10.57
C GLU A 49 7.57 -17.72 -11.94
N GLU A 50 7.69 -16.93 -13.03
CA GLU A 50 7.22 -17.31 -14.38
C GLU A 50 8.00 -18.45 -15.06
N ASN A 51 8.98 -19.08 -14.40
CA ASN A 51 9.68 -20.27 -14.93
C ASN A 51 8.83 -21.55 -14.93
N THR A 52 7.54 -21.48 -14.60
CA THR A 52 6.63 -22.63 -14.47
C THR A 52 5.43 -22.58 -15.42
N GLY A 53 5.59 -22.07 -16.64
CA GLY A 53 4.77 -22.41 -17.83
C GLY A 53 3.25 -22.11 -17.83
N LYS A 54 2.66 -21.70 -16.70
CA LYS A 54 1.24 -21.33 -16.59
C LYS A 54 1.10 -20.04 -15.80
N LYS A 55 0.85 -18.93 -16.50
CA LYS A 55 0.50 -17.64 -15.88
C LYS A 55 -0.84 -17.80 -15.15
N ARG A 56 -0.79 -17.92 -13.82
CA ARG A 56 -2.01 -17.89 -13.01
C ARG A 56 -2.61 -16.50 -13.06
N PRO A 57 -3.94 -16.34 -13.21
CA PRO A 57 -4.56 -15.04 -13.19
C PRO A 57 -4.31 -14.38 -11.83
N ALA A 58 -3.75 -13.17 -11.86
CA ALA A 58 -3.36 -12.43 -10.67
C ALA A 58 -3.82 -10.97 -10.80
N LEU A 59 -4.27 -10.39 -9.68
CA LEU A 59 -4.62 -8.97 -9.58
C LEU A 59 -3.57 -8.27 -8.72
N PRO A 60 -2.54 -7.65 -9.32
CA PRO A 60 -1.54 -6.92 -8.56
C PRO A 60 -2.14 -5.67 -7.90
N SER A 61 -1.52 -5.23 -6.81
CA SER A 61 -1.87 -3.94 -6.22
C SER A 61 -1.33 -2.80 -7.08
N VAL A 62 -2.22 -2.06 -7.75
CA VAL A 62 -1.85 -0.88 -8.58
C VAL A 62 -1.03 0.13 -7.78
N HIS A 63 -1.38 0.35 -6.50
CA HIS A 63 -0.64 1.26 -5.63
C HIS A 63 0.83 0.83 -5.42
N ILE A 64 1.10 -0.48 -5.30
CA ILE A 64 2.48 -0.99 -5.12
C ILE A 64 3.27 -0.82 -6.42
N LEU A 65 2.66 -1.13 -7.56
CA LEU A 65 3.30 -0.90 -8.87
C LEU A 65 3.63 0.58 -9.09
N ALA A 66 2.70 1.48 -8.78
CA ALA A 66 2.91 2.91 -8.88
C ALA A 66 4.03 3.39 -7.94
N MET A 67 4.10 2.85 -6.71
CA MET A 67 5.17 3.15 -5.76
C MET A 67 6.54 2.76 -6.33
N HIS A 68 6.68 1.56 -6.91
CA HIS A 68 7.93 1.10 -7.53
C HIS A 68 8.34 1.96 -8.72
N VAL A 69 7.40 2.32 -9.59
CA VAL A 69 7.67 3.26 -10.69
C VAL A 69 8.14 4.61 -10.13
N GLN A 70 7.41 5.18 -9.17
CA GLN A 70 7.77 6.45 -8.55
C GLN A 70 9.18 6.43 -7.93
N GLN A 71 9.54 5.35 -7.23
CA GLN A 71 10.89 5.19 -6.67
C GLN A 71 11.97 5.20 -7.75
N LEU A 72 11.73 4.54 -8.89
CA LEU A 72 12.65 4.54 -10.04
C LEU A 72 12.73 5.91 -10.73
N GLU A 73 11.66 6.70 -10.70
CA GLU A 73 11.59 8.04 -11.29
C GLU A 73 12.40 9.09 -10.50
N ILE A 74 12.72 8.87 -9.22
CA ILE A 74 13.48 9.81 -8.40
C ILE A 74 14.85 10.13 -9.03
N GLY A 75 15.18 11.43 -9.09
CA GLY A 75 16.43 11.96 -9.66
C GLY A 75 16.41 12.15 -11.18
N ALA A 76 17.45 12.76 -11.74
CA ALA A 76 17.48 13.16 -13.15
C ALA A 76 17.49 11.96 -14.13
N PHE A 77 16.76 12.08 -15.24
CA PHE A 77 16.72 11.12 -16.37
C PHE A 77 17.85 11.31 -17.38
N THR A 78 18.45 12.49 -17.39
CA THR A 78 19.54 12.85 -18.29
C THR A 78 20.85 12.98 -17.52
N LEU A 79 21.95 12.77 -18.23
CA LEU A 79 23.29 13.12 -17.80
C LEU A 79 23.53 14.62 -18.05
N THR A 80 24.61 15.16 -17.50
CA THR A 80 25.05 16.54 -17.76
C THR A 80 25.35 16.79 -19.24
N THR A 81 25.63 15.74 -20.00
CA THR A 81 25.81 15.76 -21.46
C THR A 81 24.49 15.84 -22.25
N GLY A 82 23.33 15.78 -21.58
CA GLY A 82 22.01 15.71 -22.21
C GLY A 82 21.57 14.30 -22.62
N ALA A 83 22.48 13.30 -22.59
CA ALA A 83 22.14 11.92 -22.91
C ALA A 83 21.22 11.26 -21.87
N TYR A 84 20.31 10.40 -22.29
CA TYR A 84 19.41 9.66 -21.40
C TYR A 84 20.11 8.54 -20.63
N LYS A 85 19.74 8.37 -19.36
CA LYS A 85 20.19 7.24 -18.53
C LYS A 85 19.43 5.97 -18.91
N TRP A 86 19.97 5.21 -19.86
CA TRP A 86 19.32 4.01 -20.39
C TRP A 86 19.00 2.95 -19.31
N ASN A 87 19.86 2.77 -18.31
CA ASN A 87 19.59 1.81 -17.22
C ASN A 87 18.32 2.17 -16.44
N LYS A 88 18.07 3.46 -16.22
CA LYS A 88 16.87 3.94 -15.52
C LYS A 88 15.61 3.66 -16.34
N LEU A 89 15.61 4.05 -17.61
CA LEU A 89 14.48 3.79 -18.51
C LEU A 89 14.21 2.28 -18.66
N ARG A 90 15.26 1.45 -18.74
CA ARG A 90 15.13 -0.01 -18.81
C ARG A 90 14.48 -0.60 -17.56
N ASN A 91 14.85 -0.11 -16.37
CA ASN A 91 14.27 -0.61 -15.13
C ASN A 91 12.80 -0.21 -15.00
N ILE A 92 12.44 1.03 -15.35
CA ILE A 92 11.03 1.46 -15.37
C ILE A 92 10.23 0.59 -16.35
N ALA A 93 10.77 0.36 -17.56
CA ALA A 93 10.12 -0.49 -18.55
C ALA A 93 9.89 -1.91 -18.02
N LYS A 94 10.84 -2.50 -17.27
CA LYS A 94 10.65 -3.82 -16.65
C LYS A 94 9.47 -3.85 -15.69
N VAL A 95 9.33 -2.85 -14.82
CA VAL A 95 8.21 -2.78 -13.86
C VAL A 95 6.88 -2.60 -14.60
N VAL A 96 6.83 -1.71 -15.59
CA VAL A 96 5.62 -1.44 -16.38
C VAL A 96 5.21 -2.67 -17.20
N SER A 97 6.16 -3.41 -17.78
CA SER A 97 5.86 -4.62 -18.56
C SER A 97 5.17 -5.72 -17.75
N GLN A 98 5.32 -5.74 -16.42
CA GLN A 98 4.57 -6.68 -15.58
C GLN A 98 3.05 -6.46 -15.66
N VAL A 99 2.60 -5.21 -15.82
CA VAL A 99 1.19 -4.88 -15.99
C VAL A 99 0.60 -5.64 -17.18
N HIS A 100 1.35 -5.71 -18.28
CA HIS A 100 0.93 -6.46 -19.45
C HIS A 100 0.82 -7.95 -19.13
N ALA A 101 1.80 -8.53 -18.43
CA ALA A 101 1.79 -9.94 -18.03
C ALA A 101 0.56 -10.31 -17.18
N PHE A 102 0.10 -9.42 -16.30
CA PHE A 102 -1.12 -9.67 -15.49
C PHE A 102 -2.42 -9.58 -16.30
N GLN A 103 -2.45 -8.79 -17.37
CA GLN A 103 -3.63 -8.64 -18.22
C GLN A 103 -3.87 -9.86 -19.12
N GLU A 104 -2.81 -10.62 -19.45
CA GLU A 104 -2.92 -11.79 -20.32
C GLU A 104 -3.68 -12.97 -19.69
N ALA A 105 -3.67 -13.08 -18.36
CA ALA A 105 -4.30 -14.18 -17.65
C ALA A 105 -5.68 -13.78 -17.11
N ALA A 106 -6.74 -14.25 -17.76
CA ALA A 106 -8.11 -14.03 -17.32
C ALA A 106 -8.51 -14.98 -16.18
N PHE A 107 -9.30 -14.50 -15.23
CA PHE A 107 -9.88 -15.35 -14.19
C PHE A 107 -10.97 -16.26 -14.77
N PRO A 108 -11.04 -17.53 -14.38
CA PRO A 108 -12.04 -18.47 -14.88
C PRO A 108 -13.42 -18.29 -14.23
N TYR A 109 -13.67 -17.21 -13.50
CA TYR A 109 -14.92 -16.99 -12.78
C TYR A 109 -16.02 -16.46 -13.70
N SER A 110 -17.24 -16.97 -13.51
CA SER A 110 -18.43 -16.43 -14.16
C SER A 110 -18.88 -15.12 -13.50
N HIS A 111 -19.51 -14.25 -14.28
CA HIS A 111 -19.94 -12.93 -13.81
C HIS A 111 -21.31 -13.03 -13.10
N ASP A 112 -21.33 -12.93 -11.78
CA ASP A 112 -22.57 -12.76 -11.00
C ASP A 112 -22.97 -11.27 -10.98
N ARG A 113 -23.86 -10.88 -11.90
CA ARG A 113 -24.32 -9.48 -12.03
C ARG A 113 -25.10 -8.99 -10.79
N PRO A 114 -26.05 -9.76 -10.22
CA PRO A 114 -26.71 -9.40 -8.97
C PRO A 114 -25.74 -9.12 -7.81
N LEU A 115 -24.79 -10.02 -7.57
CA LEU A 115 -23.81 -9.86 -6.49
C LEU A 115 -22.93 -8.63 -6.71
N GLN A 116 -22.47 -8.41 -7.95
CA GLN A 116 -21.68 -7.21 -8.27
C GLN A 116 -22.46 -5.92 -8.03
N ALA A 117 -23.74 -5.86 -8.41
CA ALA A 117 -24.58 -4.68 -8.18
C ALA A 117 -24.77 -4.44 -6.69
N TYR A 118 -25.04 -5.49 -5.92
CA TYR A 118 -25.16 -5.42 -4.47
C TYR A 118 -23.87 -4.92 -3.80
N LEU A 119 -22.71 -5.49 -4.16
CA LEU A 119 -21.42 -5.06 -3.61
C LEU A 119 -21.10 -3.60 -3.95
N ARG A 120 -21.34 -3.16 -5.19
CA ARG A 120 -21.15 -1.76 -5.58
C ARG A 120 -22.03 -0.82 -4.77
N TRP A 121 -23.32 -1.14 -4.65
CA TRP A 121 -24.25 -0.35 -3.84
C TRP A 121 -23.81 -0.27 -2.37
N ARG A 122 -23.44 -1.40 -1.76
CA ARG A 122 -22.95 -1.45 -0.37
C ARG A 122 -21.69 -0.61 -0.18
N ILE A 123 -20.74 -0.68 -1.10
CA ILE A 123 -19.51 0.12 -1.05
C ILE A 123 -19.85 1.61 -1.15
N SER A 124 -20.71 2.02 -2.08
CA SER A 124 -21.11 3.44 -2.21
C SER A 124 -21.81 3.97 -0.97
N GLN A 125 -22.70 3.18 -0.36
CA GLN A 125 -23.38 3.58 0.87
C GLN A 125 -22.41 3.74 2.06
N LEU A 126 -21.49 2.79 2.21
CA LEU A 126 -20.52 2.81 3.31
C LEU A 126 -19.36 3.79 3.08
N ALA A 127 -19.07 4.17 1.83
CA ALA A 127 -18.02 5.13 1.50
C ALA A 127 -18.30 6.53 2.08
N ALA A 128 -19.57 6.89 2.25
CA ALA A 128 -19.98 8.15 2.87
C ALA A 128 -20.09 8.07 4.41
N SER A 129 -19.90 6.89 5.00
CA SER A 129 -19.98 6.70 6.45
C SER A 129 -18.69 7.17 7.12
N ASP A 130 -18.81 8.04 8.12
CA ASP A 130 -17.66 8.53 8.86
C ASP A 130 -17.17 7.48 9.88
N VAL A 131 -16.00 6.90 9.61
CA VAL A 131 -15.36 5.90 10.47
C VAL A 131 -14.96 6.50 11.82
N HIS A 132 -14.76 7.82 11.91
CA HIS A 132 -14.42 8.50 13.16
C HIS A 132 -15.55 8.46 14.20
N LEU A 133 -16.80 8.35 13.77
CA LEU A 133 -17.96 8.19 14.66
C LEU A 133 -18.01 6.82 15.35
N LEU A 134 -17.21 5.85 14.88
CA LEU A 134 -17.09 4.51 15.47
C LEU A 134 -15.93 4.43 16.48
N ALA A 135 -15.15 5.50 16.64
CA ALA A 135 -14.20 5.58 17.73
C ALA A 135 -15.01 5.63 19.05
N PRO A 136 -14.74 4.74 20.02
CA PRO A 136 -15.36 4.88 21.33
C PRO A 136 -15.04 6.27 21.87
N ASP A 137 -16.02 6.93 22.51
CA ASP A 137 -15.87 8.21 23.21
C ASP A 137 -14.76 8.09 24.26
N GLY A 138 -13.54 8.26 23.79
CA GLY A 138 -12.30 8.22 24.52
C GLY A 138 -11.60 9.52 24.19
N ASP A 139 -12.07 10.58 24.85
CA ASP A 139 -11.32 11.82 25.04
C ASP A 139 -9.96 11.48 25.68
N SER A 140 -9.00 11.05 24.87
CA SER A 140 -7.56 11.01 25.13
C SER A 140 -6.91 10.02 24.15
N HIS A 141 -6.40 10.52 23.02
CA HIS A 141 -5.11 10.12 22.39
C HIS A 141 -5.02 10.37 20.88
N LEU A 142 -6.05 10.91 20.23
CA LEU A 142 -5.90 11.48 18.88
C LEU A 142 -5.41 12.93 18.96
N GLN A 143 -4.30 13.18 19.66
CA GLN A 143 -3.52 14.38 19.36
C GLN A 143 -2.78 14.16 18.04
N PRO A 144 -2.74 15.15 17.13
CA PRO A 144 -1.83 15.12 15.99
C PRO A 144 -0.38 15.17 16.51
N SER A 145 0.22 13.99 16.69
CA SER A 145 1.61 13.81 17.14
C SER A 145 2.66 14.51 16.23
N SER A 146 2.25 14.97 15.04
CA SER A 146 3.09 15.72 14.11
C SER A 146 3.53 17.08 14.63
N GLU A 147 2.74 17.79 15.46
CA GLU A 147 3.15 19.09 16.01
C GLU A 147 4.20 18.96 17.13
N SER A 148 4.10 17.91 17.96
CA SER A 148 5.03 17.71 19.08
C SER A 148 6.43 17.30 18.60
N GLN A 149 6.52 16.44 17.58
CA GLN A 149 7.80 16.06 16.99
C GLN A 149 8.43 17.20 16.17
N THR A 150 7.65 17.96 15.40
CA THR A 150 8.18 19.11 14.65
C THR A 150 8.68 20.23 15.56
N ARG A 151 7.97 20.54 16.65
CA ARG A 151 8.44 21.51 17.67
C ARG A 151 9.74 21.05 18.34
N LYS A 152 9.86 19.77 18.72
CA LYS A 152 11.11 19.23 19.30
C LYS A 152 12.31 19.26 18.33
N ILE A 153 12.07 19.01 17.05
CA ILE A 153 13.11 19.08 16.00
C ILE A 153 13.50 20.54 15.73
N GLN A 154 12.54 21.45 15.64
CA GLN A 154 12.78 22.89 15.48
C GLN A 154 13.53 23.48 16.69
N GLU A 155 13.20 23.07 17.91
CA GLU A 155 13.92 23.53 19.11
C GLU A 155 15.36 23.02 19.16
N LYS A 156 15.63 21.76 18.76
CA LYS A 156 17.00 21.25 18.65
C LYS A 156 17.81 21.99 17.57
N LEU A 157 17.21 22.25 16.41
CA LEU A 157 17.85 23.03 15.34
C LEU A 157 18.13 24.47 15.78
N ARG A 158 17.22 25.09 16.53
CA ARG A 158 17.39 26.46 17.04
C ARG A 158 18.51 26.55 18.09
N ARG A 159 18.66 25.53 18.95
CA ARG A 159 19.79 25.47 19.92
C ARG A 159 21.14 25.27 19.25
N MET A 160 21.22 24.47 18.18
CA MET A 160 22.47 24.31 17.41
C MET A 160 22.86 25.57 16.63
N LYS A 161 21.90 26.38 16.19
CA LYS A 161 22.15 27.64 15.47
C LYS A 161 22.64 28.78 16.38
N ALA A 162 22.43 28.67 17.69
CA ALA A 162 22.87 29.66 18.68
C ALA A 162 24.25 29.32 19.28
N SER A 163 24.85 28.20 18.89
CA SER A 163 26.16 27.73 19.35
C SER A 163 27.24 27.79 18.27
N PHE A 164 27.07 28.64 17.26
CA PHE A 164 28.10 29.00 16.27
C PHE A 164 28.25 30.51 16.20
#